data_AF-A0A1I4T5F8-F1
#
_entry.id   AF-A0A1I4T5F8-F1
#
_cell.length_a   1.000
_cell.length_b   1.000
_cell.length_c   1.000
_cell.angle_alpha   90.00
_cell.angle_beta   90.00
_cell.angle_gamma   90.00
#
_symmetry.space_group_name_H-M   'P 1'
#
loop_
_entity.id
_entity.type
_entity.pdbx_description
1 polymer ?
#
loop_
_entity_poly.entity_id
_entity_poly.type
_entity_poly.pdbx_seq_one_letter_code
_entity_poly.pdbx_strand_id
1 'polypeptide(L)'
;MPTLPALPAADDLLLNLTAFAWFLVCWVGYSFYAHYKGRDTACLASVLHLYRKDWMNRLLLRDQRVADASVIGNLERNTAFFASSTLLILAGLITVLGATDRAQSLLQELPFVATVSREVSELKLLVLLGIFVYAFFTFSWGMRQYNFASVLLGAAPLMGEKSVNESERRAFAERGARVLSMAAHEFNLGLRAYYFGLALLSWFINPWLFMLCTAGVVGVLYRREFHSDVLRAMMVTPTRFNDSGERNEEG
;
A
#
# COMPACT_ATOMS: atom_id res chain seq x y z
N MET A 1 -49.21 -27.69 2.40
CA MET A 1 -47.91 -27.78 1.68
C MET A 1 -47.01 -26.72 2.28
N PRO A 2 -45.98 -27.06 3.07
CA PRO A 2 -45.01 -26.07 3.52
C PRO A 2 -44.21 -25.63 2.28
N THR A 3 -44.22 -24.33 1.99
CA THR A 3 -43.37 -23.73 0.97
C THR A 3 -41.91 -23.96 1.37
N LEU A 4 -41.20 -24.77 0.59
CA LEU A 4 -39.73 -24.86 0.68
C LEU A 4 -39.18 -23.43 0.69
N PRO A 5 -38.24 -23.08 1.58
CA PRO A 5 -37.59 -21.78 1.52
C PRO A 5 -36.97 -21.67 0.13
N ALA A 6 -37.40 -20.66 -0.63
CA ALA A 6 -36.81 -20.34 -1.91
C ALA A 6 -35.30 -20.18 -1.65
N LEU A 7 -34.50 -21.11 -2.18
CA LEU A 7 -33.07 -20.90 -2.29
C LEU A 7 -32.91 -19.48 -2.87
N PRO A 8 -32.04 -18.61 -2.30
CA PRO A 8 -31.74 -17.34 -2.94
C PRO A 8 -31.51 -17.63 -4.41
N ALA A 9 -32.21 -16.91 -5.30
CA ALA A 9 -32.27 -17.23 -6.72
C ALA A 9 -30.85 -17.59 -7.17
N ALA A 10 -30.65 -18.77 -7.78
CA ALA A 10 -29.30 -19.26 -8.08
C ALA A 10 -28.46 -18.19 -8.82
N ASP A 11 -29.12 -17.32 -9.56
CA ASP A 11 -28.60 -16.12 -10.21
C ASP A 11 -27.92 -15.13 -9.25
N ASP A 12 -28.50 -14.85 -8.08
CA ASP A 12 -27.91 -13.97 -7.06
C ASP A 12 -26.66 -14.60 -6.42
N LEU A 13 -26.67 -15.90 -6.18
CA LEU A 13 -25.50 -16.61 -5.64
C LEU A 13 -24.35 -16.61 -6.66
N LEU A 14 -24.63 -16.93 -7.92
CA LEU A 14 -23.66 -16.89 -9.01
C LEU A 14 -23.10 -15.48 -9.22
N LEU A 15 -23.95 -14.45 -9.12
CA LEU A 15 -23.50 -13.05 -9.20
C LEU A 15 -22.57 -12.66 -8.04
N ASN A 16 -22.86 -13.08 -6.81
CA ASN A 16 -21.98 -12.81 -5.67
C ASN A 16 -20.64 -13.56 -5.80
N LEU A 17 -20.66 -14.82 -6.26
CA LEU A 17 -19.44 -15.60 -6.50
C LEU A 17 -18.58 -15.01 -7.62
N THR A 18 -19.19 -14.60 -8.73
CA THR A 18 -18.48 -13.95 -9.84
C THR A 18 -17.91 -12.60 -9.42
N ALA A 19 -18.65 -11.79 -8.66
CA ALA A 19 -18.15 -10.53 -8.13
C ALA A 19 -16.97 -10.73 -7.16
N PHE A 20 -17.03 -11.76 -6.31
CA PHE A 20 -15.92 -12.11 -5.42
C PHE A 20 -14.69 -12.63 -6.18
N ALA A 21 -14.90 -13.49 -7.19
CA ALA A 21 -13.81 -13.96 -8.06
C ALA A 21 -13.16 -12.79 -8.82
N TRP A 22 -13.97 -11.87 -9.37
CA TRP A 22 -13.51 -10.62 -9.98
C TRP A 22 -12.66 -9.81 -9.02
N PHE A 23 -13.12 -9.64 -7.78
CA PHE A 23 -12.36 -8.95 -6.74
C PHE A 23 -11.01 -9.58 -6.45
N LEU A 24 -10.94 -10.91 -6.31
CA LEU A 24 -9.69 -11.63 -6.10
C LEU A 24 -8.74 -11.45 -7.29
N VAL A 25 -9.25 -11.56 -8.52
CA VAL A 25 -8.47 -11.35 -9.74
C VAL A 25 -7.94 -9.90 -9.79
N CYS A 26 -8.78 -8.91 -9.49
CA CYS A 26 -8.35 -7.51 -9.45
C CYS A 26 -7.30 -7.25 -8.38
N TRP A 27 -7.50 -7.75 -7.16
CA TRP A 27 -6.54 -7.55 -6.07
C TRP A 27 -5.22 -8.24 -6.36
N VAL A 28 -5.26 -9.55 -6.55
CA VAL A 28 -4.07 -10.40 -6.71
C VAL A 28 -3.38 -10.06 -8.02
N GLY A 29 -4.14 -9.96 -9.11
CA GLY A 29 -3.65 -9.57 -10.43
C GLY A 29 -3.01 -8.19 -10.43
N TYR A 30 -3.65 -7.17 -9.85
CA TYR A 30 -3.02 -5.84 -9.75
C TYR A 30 -1.77 -5.87 -8.87
N SER A 31 -1.77 -6.65 -7.79
CA SER A 31 -0.61 -6.73 -6.90
C SER A 31 0.61 -7.38 -7.57
N PHE A 32 0.40 -8.47 -8.30
CA PHE A 32 1.44 -9.09 -9.12
C PHE A 32 1.88 -8.18 -10.26
N TYR A 33 0.94 -7.56 -10.98
CA TYR A 33 1.24 -6.66 -12.08
C TYR A 33 2.07 -5.45 -11.61
N ALA A 34 1.70 -4.80 -10.52
CA ALA A 34 2.44 -3.67 -9.97
C ALA A 34 3.85 -4.07 -9.53
N HIS A 35 4.01 -5.26 -8.95
CA HIS A 35 5.32 -5.78 -8.57
C HIS A 35 6.20 -6.11 -9.79
N TYR A 36 5.66 -6.82 -10.77
CA TYR A 36 6.38 -7.22 -11.98
C TYR A 36 6.74 -6.01 -12.84
N LYS A 37 5.76 -5.16 -13.16
CA LYS A 37 5.98 -3.99 -14.01
C LYS A 37 6.87 -2.93 -13.37
N GLY A 38 6.95 -2.89 -12.04
CA GLY A 38 7.90 -2.04 -11.32
C GLY A 38 9.37 -2.40 -11.56
N ARG A 39 9.67 -3.56 -12.15
CA ARG A 39 11.03 -3.98 -12.54
C ARG A 39 11.45 -3.44 -13.90
N ASP A 40 10.51 -3.37 -14.84
CA ASP A 40 10.80 -3.10 -16.26
C ASP A 40 10.31 -1.73 -16.72
N THR A 41 9.48 -1.04 -15.94
CA THR A 41 8.94 0.30 -16.25
C THR A 41 9.26 1.29 -15.14
N ALA A 42 9.55 2.54 -15.52
CA ALA A 42 9.62 3.65 -14.57
C ALA A 42 8.25 3.80 -13.88
N CYS A 43 8.20 3.51 -12.58
CA CYS A 43 7.05 3.72 -11.71
C CYS A 43 7.51 4.48 -10.47
N LEU A 44 6.54 4.98 -9.70
CA LEU A 44 6.84 5.77 -8.51
C LEU A 44 7.76 5.00 -7.54
N ALA A 45 7.50 3.71 -7.35
CA ALA A 45 8.33 2.86 -6.48
C ALA A 45 9.78 2.69 -6.99
N SER A 46 9.99 2.51 -8.30
CA SER A 46 11.34 2.32 -8.87
C SER A 46 12.15 3.61 -8.88
N VAL A 47 11.53 4.74 -9.21
CA VAL A 47 12.18 6.05 -9.14
C VAL A 47 12.55 6.40 -7.69
N LEU A 48 11.64 6.16 -6.74
CA LEU A 48 11.92 6.42 -5.33
C LEU A 48 12.99 5.48 -4.75
N HIS A 49 13.14 4.26 -5.29
CA HIS A 49 14.26 3.39 -4.94
C HIS A 49 15.62 4.01 -5.32
N LEU A 50 15.73 4.64 -6.49
CA LEU A 50 16.95 5.34 -6.91
C LEU A 50 17.25 6.52 -5.96
N TYR A 51 16.26 7.32 -5.60
CA TYR A 51 16.42 8.39 -4.60
C TYR A 51 16.85 7.85 -3.23
N ARG A 52 16.36 6.67 -2.81
CA ARG A 52 16.84 6.02 -1.58
C ARG A 52 18.30 5.57 -1.68
N LYS A 53 18.75 5.09 -2.84
CA LYS A 53 20.18 4.79 -3.06
C LYS A 53 21.02 6.06 -2.94
N ASP A 54 20.61 7.14 -3.62
CA ASP A 54 21.31 8.42 -3.56
C ASP A 54 21.32 8.98 -2.13
N TRP A 55 20.20 8.86 -1.42
CA TRP A 55 20.12 9.22 -0.01
C TRP A 55 21.13 8.44 0.83
N MET A 56 21.20 7.12 0.71
CA MET A 56 22.15 6.31 1.47
C MET A 56 23.61 6.60 1.10
N ASN A 57 23.92 6.84 -0.18
CA ASN A 57 25.27 7.25 -0.59
C ASN A 57 25.66 8.59 0.04
N ARG A 58 24.77 9.59 0.01
CA ARG A 58 25.01 10.90 0.63
C ARG A 58 25.08 10.82 2.15
N LEU A 59 24.31 9.92 2.76
CA LEU A 59 24.29 9.70 4.21
C LEU A 59 25.66 9.24 4.74
N LEU A 60 26.38 8.40 3.98
CA LEU A 60 27.72 7.96 4.34
C LEU A 60 28.77 9.08 4.32
N LEU A 61 28.47 10.18 3.62
CA LEU A 61 29.30 11.38 3.55
C LEU A 61 28.92 12.42 4.61
N ARG A 62 27.98 12.13 5.52
CA ARG A 62 27.57 13.04 6.60
C ARG A 62 28.14 12.61 7.93
N ASP A 63 28.67 13.57 8.67
CA ASP A 63 29.07 13.39 10.07
C ASP A 63 27.85 13.37 11.01
N GLN A 64 26.92 14.29 10.81
CA GLN A 64 25.69 14.39 11.60
C GLN A 64 24.52 13.71 10.87
N ARG A 65 23.96 12.65 11.48
CA ARG A 65 22.90 11.81 10.87
C ARG A 65 21.55 11.86 11.60
N VAL A 66 21.40 12.79 12.56
CA VAL A 66 20.17 12.96 13.35
C VAL A 66 18.96 13.25 12.46
N ALA A 67 19.13 14.07 11.41
CA ALA A 67 18.05 14.36 10.47
C ALA A 67 17.59 13.10 9.72
N ASP A 68 18.52 12.26 9.29
CA ASP A 68 18.22 11.01 8.59
C ASP A 68 17.50 10.01 9.49
N ALA A 69 17.95 9.88 10.75
CA ALA A 69 17.29 9.06 11.75
C ALA A 69 15.85 9.53 12.03
N SER A 70 15.64 10.84 12.09
CA SER A 70 14.31 11.44 12.27
C SER A 70 13.36 11.12 11.11
N VAL A 71 13.86 11.14 9.85
CA VAL A 71 13.07 10.76 8.67
C VAL A 71 12.64 9.29 8.74
N ILE A 72 13.55 8.37 9.06
CA ILE A 72 13.21 6.94 9.21
C ILE A 72 12.19 6.75 10.34
N GLY A 73 12.42 7.37 11.50
CA GLY A 73 11.49 7.31 12.62
C GLY A 73 10.11 7.89 12.30
N ASN A 74 10.02 8.90 11.43
CA ASN A 74 8.74 9.41 10.97
C ASN A 74 7.99 8.40 10.08
N LEU A 75 8.69 7.73 9.16
CA LEU A 75 8.10 6.69 8.31
C LEU A 75 7.61 5.50 9.14
N GLU A 76 8.37 5.11 10.16
CA GLU A 76 7.99 4.08 11.12
C GLU A 76 6.71 4.47 11.89
N ARG A 77 6.66 5.69 12.46
CA ARG A 77 5.47 6.20 13.18
C ARG A 77 4.23 6.24 12.30
N ASN A 78 4.37 6.67 11.05
CA ASN A 78 3.26 6.64 10.08
C ASN A 78 2.75 5.20 9.87
N THR A 79 3.65 4.24 9.76
CA THR A 79 3.29 2.82 9.62
C THR A 79 2.58 2.29 10.87
N ALA A 80 3.06 2.67 12.07
CA ALA A 80 2.43 2.32 13.34
C ALA A 80 1.04 2.92 13.55
N PHE A 81 0.83 4.14 13.06
CA PHE A 81 -0.49 4.79 13.08
C PHE A 81 -1.52 4.00 12.26
N PHE A 82 -1.15 3.54 11.05
CA PHE A 82 -2.01 2.70 10.22
C PHE A 82 -2.28 1.33 10.85
N ALA A 83 -1.26 0.68 11.43
CA ALA A 83 -1.45 -0.59 12.14
C ALA A 83 -2.44 -0.45 13.32
N SER A 84 -2.29 0.60 14.13
CA SER A 84 -3.20 0.89 15.26
C SER A 84 -4.63 1.16 14.79
N SER A 85 -4.78 1.93 13.70
CA SER A 85 -6.08 2.19 13.09
C SER A 85 -6.73 0.92 12.55
N THR A 86 -5.93 -0.03 12.04
CA THR A 86 -6.42 -1.34 11.60
C THR A 86 -7.04 -2.12 12.76
N LEU A 87 -6.44 -2.09 13.95
CA LEU A 87 -6.98 -2.74 15.15
C LEU A 87 -8.36 -2.17 15.55
N LEU A 88 -8.55 -0.85 15.44
CA LEU A 88 -9.85 -0.22 15.69
C LEU A 88 -10.90 -0.68 14.68
N ILE A 89 -10.54 -0.75 13.40
CA ILE A 89 -11.43 -1.27 12.35
C ILE A 89 -11.79 -2.72 12.64
N LEU A 90 -10.81 -3.57 12.99
CA LEU A 90 -11.04 -4.98 13.34
C LEU A 90 -12.00 -5.12 14.53
N ALA A 91 -11.80 -4.34 15.60
CA ALA A 91 -12.70 -4.32 16.76
C ALA A 91 -14.13 -3.91 16.36
N GLY A 92 -14.26 -2.89 15.51
CA GLY A 92 -15.54 -2.46 14.95
C GLY A 92 -16.23 -3.56 14.13
N LEU A 93 -15.48 -4.24 13.25
CA LEU A 93 -15.99 -5.34 12.43
C LEU A 93 -16.43 -6.54 13.26
N ILE A 94 -15.66 -6.91 14.30
CA ILE A 94 -16.03 -7.99 15.24
C ILE A 94 -17.31 -7.62 16.00
N THR A 95 -17.44 -6.37 16.43
CA THR A 95 -18.65 -5.86 17.10
C THR A 95 -19.88 -5.95 16.18
N VAL A 96 -19.73 -5.54 14.92
CA VAL A 96 -20.78 -5.65 13.90
C VAL A 96 -21.13 -7.11 13.62
N LEU A 97 -20.15 -8.00 13.54
CA LEU A 97 -20.36 -9.44 13.36
C LEU A 97 -21.20 -10.04 14.49
N GLY A 98 -20.94 -9.65 15.75
CA GLY A 98 -21.74 -10.05 16.91
C GLY A 98 -23.15 -9.43 16.97
N ALA A 99 -23.40 -8.37 16.20
CA ALA A 99 -24.68 -7.65 16.13
C ALA A 99 -25.25 -7.62 14.70
N THR A 100 -24.98 -8.66 13.90
CA THR A 100 -25.29 -8.67 12.46
C THR A 100 -26.77 -8.41 12.18
N ASP A 101 -27.68 -8.97 12.98
CA ASP A 101 -29.13 -8.79 12.79
C ASP A 101 -29.55 -7.31 12.83
N ARG A 102 -29.01 -6.54 13.80
CA ARG A 102 -29.28 -5.10 13.93
C ARG A 102 -28.63 -4.29 12.82
N ALA A 103 -27.41 -4.67 12.40
CA ALA A 103 -26.74 -4.00 11.31
C ALA A 103 -27.49 -4.21 9.97
N GLN A 104 -27.98 -5.43 9.74
CA GLN A 104 -28.78 -5.75 8.55
C GLN A 104 -30.12 -5.01 8.54
N SER A 105 -30.83 -4.93 9.67
CA SER A 105 -32.11 -4.23 9.70
C SER A 105 -31.97 -2.76 9.31
N LEU A 106 -30.90 -2.10 9.76
CA LEU A 106 -30.61 -0.71 9.40
C LEU A 106 -30.23 -0.56 7.91
N LEU A 107 -29.51 -1.53 7.35
CA LEU A 107 -29.14 -1.49 5.93
C LEU A 107 -30.34 -1.73 5.00
N GLN A 108 -31.30 -2.55 5.42
CA GLN A 108 -32.51 -2.83 4.64
C GLN A 108 -33.47 -1.64 4.54
N GLU A 109 -33.32 -0.63 5.41
CA GLU A 109 -34.06 0.63 5.31
C GLU A 109 -33.53 1.53 4.18
N LEU A 110 -32.33 1.27 3.65
CA LEU A 110 -31.75 2.06 2.57
C LEU A 110 -32.26 1.60 1.19
N PRO A 111 -32.59 2.55 0.30
CA PRO A 111 -32.92 2.21 -1.07
C PRO A 111 -31.70 1.56 -1.75
N PHE A 112 -31.95 0.61 -2.65
CA PHE A 112 -30.94 -0.12 -3.45
C PHE A 112 -30.14 -1.21 -2.73
N VAL A 113 -30.35 -1.45 -1.44
CA VAL A 113 -29.70 -2.56 -0.73
C VAL A 113 -30.43 -3.87 -1.05
N ALA A 114 -29.71 -4.83 -1.62
CA ALA A 114 -30.27 -6.16 -1.87
C ALA A 114 -30.61 -6.86 -0.55
N THR A 115 -31.75 -7.55 -0.50
CA THR A 115 -32.10 -8.40 0.65
C THR A 115 -31.22 -9.65 0.61
N VAL A 116 -30.20 -9.67 1.46
CA VAL A 116 -29.26 -10.80 1.54
C VAL A 116 -29.50 -11.59 2.82
N SER A 117 -29.37 -12.91 2.75
CA SER A 117 -29.42 -13.75 3.94
C SER A 117 -28.35 -13.35 4.96
N ARG A 118 -28.63 -13.62 6.24
CA ARG A 118 -27.71 -13.38 7.35
C ARG A 118 -26.34 -14.03 7.11
N GLU A 119 -26.34 -15.30 6.74
CA GLU A 119 -25.11 -16.09 6.51
C GLU A 119 -24.18 -15.45 5.48
N VAL A 120 -24.74 -14.92 4.37
CA VAL A 120 -23.94 -14.26 3.33
C VAL A 120 -23.39 -12.92 3.82
N SER A 121 -24.10 -12.21 4.69
CA SER A 121 -23.60 -10.95 5.26
C SER A 121 -22.51 -11.19 6.31
N GLU A 122 -22.63 -12.23 7.12
CA GLU A 122 -21.56 -12.69 8.01
C GLU A 122 -20.31 -13.08 7.19
N LEU A 123 -20.49 -13.80 6.07
CA LEU A 123 -19.38 -14.12 5.16
C LEU A 123 -18.70 -12.87 4.59
N LYS A 124 -19.47 -11.86 4.14
CA LYS A 124 -18.92 -10.58 3.66
C LYS A 124 -18.12 -9.86 4.74
N LEU A 125 -18.62 -9.86 5.98
CA LEU A 125 -17.90 -9.31 7.14
C LEU A 125 -16.62 -10.09 7.45
N LEU A 126 -16.63 -11.42 7.36
CA LEU A 126 -15.44 -12.26 7.56
C LEU A 126 -14.39 -12.02 6.48
N VAL A 127 -14.79 -11.84 5.22
CA VAL A 127 -13.88 -11.46 4.13
C VAL A 127 -13.25 -10.10 4.41
N LEU A 128 -14.05 -9.12 4.84
CA LEU A 128 -13.56 -7.79 5.21
C LEU A 128 -12.59 -7.85 6.40
N LEU A 129 -12.92 -8.66 7.41
CA LEU A 129 -12.07 -8.91 8.56
C LEU A 129 -10.73 -9.51 8.11
N GLY A 130 -10.74 -10.51 7.23
CA GLY A 130 -9.54 -11.14 6.67
C GLY A 130 -8.64 -10.14 5.94
N ILE A 131 -9.22 -9.21 5.18
CA ILE A 131 -8.51 -8.11 4.50
C ILE A 131 -7.78 -7.21 5.50
N PHE A 132 -8.46 -6.81 6.58
CA PHE A 132 -7.84 -5.95 7.59
C PHE A 132 -6.86 -6.71 8.49
N VAL A 133 -7.06 -8.00 8.74
CA VAL A 133 -6.04 -8.84 9.39
C VAL A 133 -4.77 -8.89 8.53
N TYR A 134 -4.91 -9.11 7.22
CA TYR A 134 -3.79 -9.02 6.28
C TYR A 134 -3.11 -7.65 6.34
N ALA A 135 -3.89 -6.56 6.27
CA ALA A 135 -3.35 -5.19 6.35
C ALA A 135 -2.57 -4.94 7.64
N PHE A 136 -3.07 -5.42 8.79
CA PHE A 136 -2.40 -5.31 10.07
C PHE A 136 -1.02 -5.98 10.04
N PHE A 137 -0.95 -7.25 9.63
CA PHE A 137 0.31 -7.98 9.55
C PHE A 137 1.30 -7.33 8.58
N THR A 138 0.81 -6.83 7.44
CA THR A 138 1.61 -6.11 6.46
C THR A 138 2.20 -4.81 7.05
N PHE A 139 1.40 -3.99 7.74
CA PHE A 139 1.92 -2.79 8.39
C PHE A 139 2.87 -3.12 9.55
N SER A 140 2.57 -4.14 10.37
CA SER A 140 3.47 -4.59 11.42
C SER A 140 4.82 -5.06 10.86
N TRP A 141 4.82 -5.76 9.73
CA TRP A 141 6.04 -6.19 9.06
C TRP A 141 6.82 -4.99 8.49
N GLY A 142 6.13 -4.04 7.85
CA GLY A 142 6.74 -2.78 7.39
C GLY A 142 7.41 -1.99 8.53
N MET A 143 6.74 -1.88 9.68
CA MET A 143 7.30 -1.23 10.89
C MET A 143 8.59 -1.91 11.35
N ARG A 144 8.63 -3.25 11.34
CA ARG A 144 9.83 -4.00 11.70
C ARG A 144 10.98 -3.74 10.75
N GLN A 145 10.69 -3.61 9.45
CA GLN A 145 11.70 -3.29 8.45
C GLN A 145 12.21 -1.85 8.56
N TYR A 146 11.37 -0.88 8.94
CA TYR A 146 11.84 0.46 9.28
C TYR A 146 12.76 0.45 10.51
N ASN A 147 12.45 -0.36 11.53
CA ASN A 147 13.36 -0.58 12.65
C ASN A 147 14.70 -1.18 12.21
N PHE A 148 14.70 -2.14 11.28
CA PHE A 148 15.94 -2.65 10.69
C PHE A 148 16.73 -1.57 9.95
N ALA A 149 16.05 -0.65 9.24
CA ALA A 149 16.69 0.50 8.61
C ALA A 149 17.31 1.46 9.64
N SER A 150 16.64 1.70 10.78
CA SER A 150 17.19 2.50 11.89
C SER A 150 18.43 1.85 12.50
N VAL A 151 18.43 0.53 12.68
CA VAL A 151 19.62 -0.21 13.17
C VAL A 151 20.76 -0.14 12.15
N LEU A 152 20.47 -0.32 10.86
CA LEU A 152 21.46 -0.13 9.81
C LEU A 152 22.03 1.29 9.86
N LEU A 153 21.19 2.31 9.98
CA LEU A 153 21.66 3.69 10.10
C LEU A 153 22.63 3.88 11.28
N GLY A 154 22.33 3.27 12.44
CA GLY A 154 23.22 3.30 13.60
C GLY A 154 24.55 2.55 13.39
N ALA A 155 24.56 1.53 12.52
CA ALA A 155 25.74 0.76 12.15
C ALA A 155 26.48 1.30 10.90
N ALA A 156 26.05 2.45 10.36
CA ALA A 156 26.62 2.98 9.13
C ALA A 156 28.07 3.47 9.35
N PRO A 157 29.04 3.09 8.48
CA PRO A 157 30.44 3.49 8.60
C PRO A 157 30.61 4.99 8.74
N LEU A 158 31.55 5.44 9.57
CA LEU A 158 31.82 6.87 9.76
C LEU A 158 32.53 7.46 8.52
N MET A 159 32.45 8.77 8.35
CA MET A 159 33.21 9.48 7.32
C MET A 159 34.71 9.31 7.62
N GLY A 160 35.51 8.90 6.62
CA GLY A 160 36.97 8.76 6.77
C GLY A 160 37.44 7.53 7.57
N GLU A 161 36.54 6.64 7.98
CA GLU A 161 36.91 5.37 8.62
C GLU A 161 37.80 4.51 7.70
N LYS A 162 39.07 4.34 8.09
CA LYS A 162 40.12 3.69 7.28
C LYS A 162 39.94 2.18 7.12
N SER A 163 39.19 1.54 8.02
CA SER A 163 38.87 0.10 7.98
C SER A 163 37.86 -0.26 6.90
N VAL A 164 37.19 0.72 6.29
CA VAL A 164 36.09 0.46 5.34
C VAL A 164 36.44 0.98 3.95
N ASN A 165 36.54 0.07 2.99
CA ASN A 165 36.85 0.41 1.61
C ASN A 165 35.62 0.98 0.87
N GLU A 166 35.84 1.67 -0.24
CA GLU A 166 34.78 2.30 -1.03
C GLU A 166 33.75 1.28 -1.58
N SER A 167 34.19 0.07 -1.93
CA SER A 167 33.30 -1.02 -2.34
C SER A 167 32.34 -1.43 -1.22
N GLU A 168 32.82 -1.48 0.02
CA GLU A 168 32.03 -1.85 1.20
C GLU A 168 31.03 -0.74 1.54
N ARG A 169 31.42 0.53 1.38
CA ARG A 169 30.51 1.69 1.53
C ARG A 169 29.36 1.63 0.54
N ARG A 170 29.65 1.38 -0.74
CA ARG A 170 28.60 1.21 -1.77
C ARG A 170 27.70 0.02 -1.49
N ALA A 171 28.27 -1.11 -1.08
CA ALA A 171 27.49 -2.29 -0.70
C ALA A 171 26.61 -2.03 0.53
N PHE A 172 27.08 -1.22 1.48
CA PHE A 172 26.30 -0.77 2.62
C PHE A 172 25.13 0.13 2.18
N ALA A 173 25.39 1.15 1.37
CA ALA A 173 24.37 2.05 0.86
C ALA A 173 23.26 1.32 0.09
N GLU A 174 23.65 0.37 -0.76
CA GLU A 174 22.73 -0.50 -1.49
C GLU A 174 21.84 -1.32 -0.55
N ARG A 175 22.42 -1.92 0.50
CA ARG A 175 21.66 -2.69 1.50
C ARG A 175 20.67 -1.80 2.26
N GLY A 176 21.10 -0.63 2.71
CA GLY A 176 20.23 0.34 3.40
C GLY A 176 19.05 0.78 2.53
N ALA A 177 19.32 1.11 1.26
CA ALA A 177 18.29 1.52 0.31
C ALA A 177 17.29 0.40 0.02
N ARG A 178 17.77 -0.85 -0.08
CA ARG A 178 16.90 -2.02 -0.26
C ARG A 178 16.00 -2.25 0.95
N VAL A 179 16.52 -2.22 2.18
CA VAL A 179 15.70 -2.41 3.40
C VAL A 179 14.62 -1.32 3.50
N LEU A 180 14.96 -0.05 3.25
CA LEU A 180 13.97 1.04 3.21
C LEU A 180 12.92 0.85 2.11
N SER A 181 13.32 0.30 0.96
CA SER A 181 12.40 0.05 -0.14
C SER A 181 11.47 -1.12 0.14
N MET A 182 11.95 -2.17 0.81
CA MET A 182 11.12 -3.27 1.28
C MET A 182 10.09 -2.76 2.32
N ALA A 183 10.51 -1.92 3.27
CA ALA A 183 9.61 -1.36 4.28
C ALA A 183 8.50 -0.51 3.64
N ALA A 184 8.87 0.30 2.65
CA ALA A 184 7.91 1.09 1.88
C ALA A 184 7.01 0.22 0.99
N HIS A 185 7.51 -0.92 0.50
CA HIS A 185 6.69 -1.86 -0.26
C HIS A 185 5.57 -2.44 0.61
N GLU A 186 5.89 -2.90 1.82
CA GLU A 186 4.89 -3.36 2.78
C GLU A 186 3.87 -2.26 3.11
N PHE A 187 4.33 -1.04 3.36
CA PHE A 187 3.42 0.08 3.60
C PHE A 187 2.42 0.28 2.44
N ASN A 188 2.89 0.20 1.19
CA ASN A 188 2.03 0.30 0.01
C ASN A 188 1.08 -0.90 -0.15
N LEU A 189 1.50 -2.11 0.22
CA LEU A 189 0.63 -3.29 0.25
C LEU A 189 -0.50 -3.13 1.28
N GLY A 190 -0.19 -2.61 2.46
CA GLY A 190 -1.18 -2.32 3.50
C GLY A 190 -2.19 -1.26 3.06
N LEU A 191 -1.72 -0.17 2.43
CA LEU A 191 -2.60 0.85 1.85
C LEU A 191 -3.48 0.29 0.73
N ARG A 192 -2.95 -0.61 -0.09
CA ARG A 192 -3.74 -1.29 -1.13
C ARG A 192 -4.85 -2.13 -0.51
N ALA A 193 -4.56 -2.87 0.56
CA ALA A 193 -5.56 -3.63 1.28
C ALA A 193 -6.68 -2.73 1.83
N TYR A 194 -6.35 -1.53 2.32
CA TYR A 194 -7.33 -0.53 2.73
C TYR A 194 -8.25 -0.11 1.58
N TYR A 195 -7.68 0.21 0.40
CA TYR A 195 -8.50 0.62 -0.74
C TYR A 195 -9.44 -0.49 -1.22
N PHE A 196 -8.96 -1.75 -1.26
CA PHE A 196 -9.83 -2.87 -1.59
C PHE A 196 -10.85 -3.21 -0.49
N GLY A 197 -10.50 -3.04 0.79
CA GLY A 197 -11.44 -3.17 1.90
C GLY A 197 -12.58 -2.15 1.80
N LEU A 198 -12.27 -0.90 1.40
CA LEU A 198 -13.28 0.12 1.11
C LEU A 198 -14.16 -0.25 -0.09
N ALA A 199 -13.59 -0.82 -1.16
CA ALA A 199 -14.39 -1.33 -2.28
C ALA A 199 -15.32 -2.46 -1.82
N LEU A 200 -14.87 -3.36 -0.95
CA LEU A 200 -15.67 -4.46 -0.42
C LEU A 200 -16.90 -3.98 0.36
N LEU A 201 -16.87 -2.79 0.98
CA LEU A 201 -18.05 -2.23 1.65
C LEU A 201 -19.23 -2.03 0.68
N SER A 202 -18.96 -1.68 -0.58
CA SER A 202 -20.01 -1.54 -1.59
C SER A 202 -20.71 -2.88 -1.94
N TRP A 203 -20.10 -4.02 -1.58
CA TRP A 203 -20.69 -5.34 -1.74
C TRP A 203 -21.90 -5.58 -0.83
N PHE A 204 -22.01 -4.83 0.28
CA PHE A 204 -23.20 -4.84 1.12
C PHE A 204 -24.40 -4.15 0.45
N ILE A 205 -24.16 -3.26 -0.51
CA ILE A 205 -25.20 -2.56 -1.26
C ILE A 205 -25.61 -3.41 -2.47
N ASN A 206 -24.66 -3.65 -3.39
CA ASN A 206 -24.94 -4.35 -4.64
C ASN A 206 -23.67 -4.99 -5.25
N PRO A 207 -23.72 -6.25 -5.74
CA PRO A 207 -22.58 -6.89 -6.40
C PRO A 207 -22.03 -6.15 -7.64
N TRP A 208 -22.89 -5.50 -8.42
CA TRP A 208 -22.46 -4.69 -9.58
C TRP A 208 -21.69 -3.45 -9.15
N LEU A 209 -22.18 -2.75 -8.12
CA LEU A 209 -21.49 -1.62 -7.53
C LEU A 209 -20.12 -2.05 -6.99
N PHE A 210 -20.06 -3.22 -6.36
CA PHE A 210 -18.81 -3.82 -5.90
C PHE A 210 -17.80 -4.08 -7.02
N MET A 211 -18.22 -4.68 -8.13
CA MET A 211 -17.32 -4.87 -9.27
C MET A 211 -16.84 -3.53 -9.84
N LEU A 212 -17.73 -2.53 -9.93
CA LEU A 212 -17.39 -1.18 -10.40
C LEU A 212 -16.41 -0.47 -9.45
N CYS A 213 -16.67 -0.48 -8.14
CA CYS A 213 -15.79 0.10 -7.14
C CYS A 213 -14.42 -0.59 -7.13
N THR A 214 -14.39 -1.91 -7.27
CA THR A 214 -13.13 -2.68 -7.37
C THR A 214 -12.33 -2.26 -8.61
N ALA A 215 -12.97 -2.16 -9.77
CA ALA A 215 -12.33 -1.68 -10.99
C ALA A 215 -11.85 -0.22 -10.85
N GLY A 216 -12.65 0.63 -10.21
CA GLY A 216 -12.30 2.01 -9.88
C GLY A 216 -11.05 2.10 -9.01
N VAL A 217 -10.94 1.27 -7.95
CA VAL A 217 -9.74 1.18 -7.10
C VAL A 217 -8.52 0.79 -7.93
N VAL A 218 -8.63 -0.23 -8.79
CA VAL A 218 -7.53 -0.62 -9.69
C VAL A 218 -7.13 0.55 -10.60
N GLY A 219 -8.10 1.25 -11.20
CA GLY A 219 -7.84 2.41 -12.05
C GLY A 219 -7.14 3.55 -11.32
N VAL A 220 -7.58 3.88 -10.10
CA VAL A 220 -6.95 4.91 -9.25
C VAL A 220 -5.52 4.50 -8.88
N LEU A 221 -5.31 3.25 -8.47
CA LEU A 221 -3.99 2.75 -8.12
C LEU A 221 -3.04 2.77 -9.32
N TYR A 222 -3.52 2.32 -10.49
CA TYR A 222 -2.74 2.33 -11.72
C TYR A 222 -2.35 3.75 -12.14
N ARG A 223 -3.30 4.70 -12.09
CA ARG A 223 -3.03 6.11 -12.40
C ARG A 223 -2.00 6.71 -11.44
N ARG A 224 -2.12 6.44 -10.14
CA ARG A 224 -1.19 6.98 -9.12
C ARG A 224 0.23 6.43 -9.25
N GLU A 225 0.36 5.13 -9.53
CA GLU A 225 1.66 4.46 -9.61
C GLU A 225 2.42 4.76 -10.92
N PHE A 226 1.71 4.89 -12.05
CA PHE A 226 2.33 4.95 -13.38
C PHE A 226 2.10 6.27 -14.15
N HIS A 227 1.11 7.08 -13.78
CA HIS A 227 0.70 8.27 -14.55
C HIS A 227 0.47 9.51 -13.67
N SER A 228 1.11 9.58 -12.49
CA SER A 228 0.96 10.72 -11.59
C SER A 228 1.90 11.88 -11.96
N ASP A 229 1.45 13.11 -11.72
CA ASP A 229 2.27 14.32 -11.89
C ASP A 229 3.53 14.27 -11.00
N VAL A 230 3.44 13.60 -9.85
CA VAL A 230 4.57 13.34 -8.95
C VAL A 230 5.63 12.47 -9.63
N LEU A 231 5.23 11.38 -10.31
CA LEU A 231 6.17 10.57 -11.07
C LEU A 231 6.85 11.40 -12.17
N ARG A 232 6.08 12.21 -12.89
CA ARG A 232 6.63 13.10 -13.93
C ARG A 232 7.63 14.10 -13.34
N ALA A 233 7.32 14.71 -12.19
CA ALA A 233 8.22 15.64 -11.52
C ALA A 233 9.50 14.95 -11.02
N MET A 234 9.41 13.70 -10.51
CA MET A 234 10.56 12.94 -10.03
C MET A 234 11.42 12.35 -11.16
N MET A 235 10.86 12.12 -12.35
CA MET A 235 11.62 11.70 -13.53
C MET A 235 12.39 12.86 -14.17
N VAL A 236 11.92 14.08 -14.00
CA VAL A 236 12.50 15.30 -14.56
C VAL A 236 13.50 15.86 -13.55
N THR A 237 14.74 15.37 -13.59
CA THR A 237 15.89 16.13 -13.06
C THR A 237 16.71 16.72 -14.22
N PRO A 238 16.25 17.80 -14.89
CA PRO A 238 17.12 18.64 -15.69
C PRO A 238 17.79 19.60 -14.72
N THR A 239 18.97 19.26 -14.25
CA THR A 239 19.89 20.29 -13.77
C THR A 239 20.25 21.11 -15.00
N ARG A 240 19.51 22.20 -15.27
CA ARG A 240 20.03 23.26 -16.13
C ARG A 240 21.19 23.87 -15.36
N PHE A 241 22.40 23.36 -15.59
CA PHE A 241 23.58 24.17 -15.41
C PHE A 241 23.44 25.33 -16.38
N ASN A 242 23.07 26.50 -15.84
CA ASN A 242 23.19 27.73 -16.58
C ASN A 242 24.69 27.99 -16.71
N ASP A 243 25.28 27.54 -17.81
CA ASP A 243 26.57 28.07 -18.28
C ASP A 243 26.35 29.53 -18.68
N SER A 244 26.21 30.39 -17.68
CA SER A 244 26.59 31.79 -17.80
C SER A 244 28.03 31.92 -17.30
N GLY A 245 28.91 31.12 -17.90
CA GLY A 245 30.35 31.33 -17.88
C GLY A 245 30.71 32.20 -19.08
N GLU A 246 30.97 33.47 -18.79
CA GLU A 246 32.07 34.23 -19.36
C GLU A 246 32.53 33.77 -20.76
N ARG A 247 31.97 34.40 -21.80
CA ARG A 247 32.71 34.60 -23.04
C ARG A 247 33.21 36.03 -23.03
N ASN A 248 34.27 36.25 -22.25
CA ASN A 248 35.15 37.39 -22.46
C ASN A 248 35.82 37.24 -23.84
N GLU A 249 35.99 38.39 -24.48
CA GLU A 249 37.10 38.71 -25.38
C GLU A 249 37.25 37.85 -26.65
N GLU A 250 36.67 38.34 -27.74
CA GLU A 250 37.36 38.50 -29.03
C GLU A 250 36.53 39.43 -29.92
N GLY A 251 37.04 40.64 -30.13
CA GLY A 251 36.43 41.73 -30.92
C GLY A 251 37.02 43.08 -30.57
#